data_AF-A0A1M6LNL5-F1
#
_entry.id   AF-A0A1M6LNL5-F1
#
_cell.length_a   1.000
_cell.length_b   1.000
_cell.length_c   1.000
_cell.angle_alpha   90.00
_cell.angle_beta   90.00
_cell.angle_gamma   90.00
#
_symmetry.space_group_name_H-M   'P 1'
#
loop_
_entity.id
_entity.type
_entity.pdbx_description
1 polymer ?
#
loop_
_entity_poly.entity_id
_entity_poly.type
_entity_poly.pdbx_seq_one_letter_code
_entity_poly.pdbx_strand_id
1 'polypeptide(L)'
;MNRPLLIIVLAFLTLCIEQVQGQQDAQYTQYMYNTISVNPAYAGSRGVLSIMGLHRSQWVGLDGAPRTQTLTLNTPIGDSERLGLGLSIVNDEIGPTDETFIGVDFSYTIPTSEYGKLSFGLKGGAHLLNVDF
;
A
#
# COMPACT_ATOMS: atom_id res chain seq x y z
N MET A 1 -32.31 -19.71 20.93
CA MET A 1 -32.15 -18.77 19.81
C MET A 1 -33.23 -19.06 18.79
N ASN A 2 -34.11 -18.10 18.50
CA ASN A 2 -35.33 -18.33 17.74
C ASN A 2 -34.96 -18.70 16.30
N ARG A 3 -35.25 -19.94 15.88
CA ARG A 3 -35.02 -20.45 14.51
C ARG A 3 -35.44 -19.46 13.39
N PRO A 4 -36.58 -18.75 13.46
CA PRO A 4 -36.93 -17.78 12.43
C PRO A 4 -36.02 -16.54 12.42
N LEU A 5 -35.52 -16.09 13.58
CA LEU A 5 -34.58 -14.97 13.66
C LEU A 5 -33.23 -15.32 13.03
N LEU A 6 -32.75 -16.55 13.26
CA LEU A 6 -31.52 -17.06 12.65
C LEU A 6 -31.62 -17.08 11.12
N ILE A 7 -32.78 -17.49 10.58
CA ILE A 7 -33.03 -17.53 9.14
C ILE A 7 -33.05 -16.12 8.54
N ILE A 8 -33.68 -15.16 9.22
CA ILE A 8 -33.71 -13.75 8.78
C ILE A 8 -32.30 -13.15 8.78
N VAL A 9 -31.51 -13.40 9.83
CA VAL A 9 -30.12 -12.92 9.91
C VAL A 9 -29.25 -13.52 8.80
N LEU A 10 -29.40 -14.83 8.53
CA LEU A 10 -28.67 -15.50 7.46
C LEU A 10 -29.07 -14.97 6.07
N ALA A 11 -30.37 -14.74 5.83
CA ALA A 11 -30.85 -14.17 4.58
C ALA A 11 -30.34 -12.74 4.35
N PHE A 12 -30.25 -11.95 5.42
CA PHE A 12 -29.71 -10.59 5.34
C PHE A 12 -28.20 -10.58 5.05
N LEU A 13 -27.43 -11.50 5.65
CA LEU A 13 -25.99 -11.66 5.37
C LEU A 13 -25.70 -12.04 3.92
N THR A 14 -26.55 -12.86 3.30
CA THR A 14 -26.37 -13.27 1.89
C THR A 14 -26.69 -12.17 0.89
N LEU A 15 -27.53 -11.19 1.26
CA LEU A 15 -27.88 -10.03 0.41
C LEU A 15 -26.76 -8.99 0.36
N CYS A 16 -25.78 -9.05 1.27
CA CYS A 16 -24.62 -8.15 1.29
C CYS A 16 -23.42 -8.65 0.47
N ILE A 17 -23.56 -9.77 -0.24
CA ILE A 17 -22.49 -10.32 -1.09
C ILE A 17 -22.58 -9.65 -2.46
N GLU A 18 -21.99 -8.47 -2.61
CA GLU A 18 -21.81 -7.87 -3.92
C GLU A 18 -20.66 -8.56 -4.70
N GLN A 19 -20.73 -8.48 -6.03
CA GLN A 19 -19.70 -9.02 -6.92
C GLN A 19 -18.40 -8.24 -6.71
N VAL A 20 -17.40 -8.91 -6.13
CA VAL A 20 -16.04 -8.36 -6.03
C VAL A 20 -15.40 -8.40 -7.41
N GLN A 21 -15.14 -7.23 -7.99
CA GLN A 21 -14.21 -7.10 -9.09
C GLN A 21 -12.79 -6.95 -8.52
N GLY A 22 -11.93 -7.93 -8.78
CA GLY A 22 -10.54 -7.87 -8.36
C GLY A 22 -9.72 -7.04 -9.34
N GLN A 23 -9.33 -5.83 -8.95
CA GLN A 23 -8.25 -5.10 -9.61
C GLN A 23 -6.93 -5.74 -9.20
N GLN A 24 -6.03 -5.95 -10.16
CA GLN A 24 -4.71 -6.51 -9.88
C GLN A 24 -3.74 -5.36 -9.68
N ASP A 25 -3.44 -5.07 -8.41
CA ASP A 25 -2.39 -4.11 -8.07
C ASP A 25 -1.00 -4.66 -8.40
N ALA A 26 -0.04 -3.74 -8.56
CA ALA A 26 1.36 -4.06 -8.74
C ALA A 26 1.87 -5.03 -7.64
N GLN A 27 2.43 -6.15 -8.06
CA GLN A 27 2.92 -7.18 -7.14
C GLN A 27 4.34 -6.87 -6.64
N TYR A 28 4.51 -6.83 -5.31
CA TYR A 28 5.81 -6.62 -4.67
C TYR A 28 6.40 -7.92 -4.13
N THR A 29 7.34 -8.53 -4.87
CA THR A 29 8.17 -9.63 -4.34
C THR A 29 9.26 -9.14 -3.38
N GLN A 30 9.61 -7.85 -3.44
CA GLN A 30 10.68 -7.21 -2.66
C GLN A 30 10.16 -6.24 -1.58
N TYR A 31 8.92 -6.44 -1.11
CA TYR A 31 8.28 -5.54 -0.15
C TYR A 31 9.07 -5.35 1.16
N MET A 32 9.89 -6.34 1.56
CA MET A 32 10.73 -6.25 2.75
C MET A 32 11.71 -5.08 2.69
N TYR A 33 12.11 -4.66 1.49
CA TYR A 33 12.96 -3.49 1.30
C TYR A 33 12.13 -2.20 1.27
N ASN A 34 10.86 -2.25 0.81
CA ASN A 34 9.93 -1.11 0.69
C ASN A 34 8.71 -1.19 1.61
N THR A 35 8.93 -1.27 2.92
CA THR A 35 7.82 -1.53 3.85
C THR A 35 6.75 -0.44 3.85
N ILE A 36 7.11 0.82 3.55
CA ILE A 36 6.15 1.94 3.51
C ILE A 36 5.15 1.83 2.35
N SER A 37 5.49 1.10 1.28
CA SER A 37 4.55 0.85 0.18
C SER A 37 3.36 0.00 0.62
N VAL A 38 3.56 -0.86 1.62
CA VAL A 38 2.53 -1.77 2.13
C VAL A 38 1.89 -1.26 3.42
N ASN A 39 2.68 -0.62 4.30
CA ASN A 39 2.20 -0.19 5.61
C ASN A 39 2.65 1.25 5.94
N PRO A 40 1.72 2.24 5.99
CA PRO A 40 2.05 3.62 6.33
C PRO A 40 2.69 3.79 7.71
N ALA A 41 2.42 2.89 8.67
CA ALA A 41 2.98 2.97 10.02
C ALA A 41 4.51 2.79 10.06
N TYR A 42 5.10 2.27 8.98
CA TYR A 42 6.56 2.16 8.83
C TYR A 42 7.24 3.46 8.40
N ALA A 43 6.51 4.49 7.98
CA ALA A 43 7.12 5.76 7.58
C ALA A 43 7.97 6.33 8.73
N GLY A 44 9.24 6.64 8.47
CA GLY A 44 10.17 7.19 9.46
C GLY A 44 10.67 6.21 10.53
N SER A 45 10.20 4.96 10.54
CA SER A 45 10.56 3.94 11.55
C SER A 45 12.05 3.61 11.64
N ARG A 46 12.82 3.87 10.57
CA ARG A 46 14.28 3.67 10.53
C ARG A 46 15.06 4.77 11.28
N GLY A 47 14.41 5.82 11.76
CA GLY A 47 15.06 6.91 12.49
C GLY A 47 15.90 7.86 11.60
N VAL A 48 15.90 7.65 10.29
CA VAL A 48 16.66 8.47 9.34
C VAL A 48 15.86 8.67 8.05
N LEU A 49 16.21 9.72 7.28
CA LEU A 49 15.75 9.87 5.91
C LEU A 49 16.18 8.65 5.09
N SER A 50 15.21 7.99 4.49
CA SER A 50 15.38 6.80 3.66
C SER A 50 14.79 7.07 2.28
N ILE A 51 15.59 6.86 1.24
CA ILE A 51 15.17 6.97 -0.17
C ILE A 51 15.45 5.63 -0.83
N MET A 52 14.51 5.12 -1.62
CA MET A 52 14.67 3.86 -2.32
C MET A 52 14.04 3.87 -3.71
N GLY A 53 14.78 3.33 -4.68
CA GLY A 53 14.29 3.05 -6.03
C GLY A 53 14.24 1.55 -6.28
N LEU A 54 13.17 1.08 -6.91
CA LEU A 54 13.00 -0.30 -7.34
C LEU A 54 12.54 -0.32 -8.79
N HIS A 55 13.09 -1.26 -9.55
CA HIS A 55 12.66 -1.56 -10.91
C HIS A 55 12.46 -3.06 -11.05
N ARG A 56 11.34 -3.46 -11.65
CA ARG A 56 11.01 -4.86 -11.88
C ARG A 56 10.47 -5.02 -13.29
N SER A 57 11.12 -5.86 -14.08
CA SER A 57 10.60 -6.35 -15.35
C SER A 57 10.26 -7.83 -15.21
N GLN A 58 9.11 -8.26 -15.73
CA GLN A 58 8.70 -9.66 -15.75
C GLN A 58 8.52 -10.11 -17.19
N TRP A 59 8.63 -11.43 -17.44
CA TRP A 59 8.35 -12.02 -18.76
C TRP A 59 9.08 -11.32 -19.92
N VAL A 60 10.33 -10.91 -19.67
CA VAL A 60 11.14 -10.11 -20.58
C VAL A 60 11.20 -10.76 -21.97
N GLY A 61 10.92 -9.98 -23.01
CA GLY A 61 10.88 -10.44 -24.39
C GLY A 61 9.47 -10.76 -24.92
N LEU A 62 8.44 -10.73 -24.07
CA LEU A 62 7.04 -10.67 -24.51
C LEU A 62 6.60 -9.23 -24.71
N ASP A 63 5.77 -9.00 -25.72
CA ASP A 63 5.17 -7.69 -25.95
C ASP A 63 4.11 -7.41 -24.87
N GLY A 64 4.04 -6.15 -24.40
CA GLY A 64 3.19 -5.77 -23.27
C GLY A 64 3.59 -6.40 -21.92
N ALA A 65 4.82 -6.89 -21.78
CA ALA A 65 5.26 -7.54 -20.55
C ALA A 65 5.27 -6.57 -19.35
N PRO A 66 4.86 -7.03 -18.14
CA PRO A 66 4.77 -6.19 -16.95
C PRO A 66 6.09 -5.51 -16.56
N ARG A 67 6.01 -4.20 -16.33
CA ARG A 67 7.13 -3.39 -15.86
C ARG A 67 6.66 -2.45 -14.74
N THR A 68 7.27 -2.60 -13.57
CA THR A 68 6.95 -1.78 -12.40
C THR A 68 8.18 -0.99 -11.97
N GLN A 69 7.98 0.29 -11.67
CA GLN A 69 8.97 1.19 -11.12
C GLN A 69 8.41 1.78 -9.84
N THR A 70 9.26 1.90 -8.81
CA THR A 70 8.86 2.49 -7.54
C THR A 70 9.95 3.40 -7.03
N LEU A 71 9.56 4.59 -6.61
CA LEU A 71 10.40 5.51 -5.87
C LEU A 71 9.70 5.81 -4.54
N THR A 72 10.41 5.59 -3.44
CA THR A 72 9.93 5.93 -2.10
C THR A 72 10.91 6.81 -1.36
N LEU A 73 10.36 7.71 -0.56
CA LEU A 73 11.09 8.57 0.36
C LEU A 73 10.32 8.56 1.67
N ASN A 74 11.00 8.37 2.80
CA ASN A 74 10.37 8.55 4.12
C ASN A 74 11.38 8.97 5.17
N THR A 75 10.92 9.69 6.19
CA THR A 75 11.76 10.22 7.26
C THR A 75 10.96 10.37 8.54
N PRO A 76 11.56 10.17 9.73
CA PRO A 76 11.00 10.73 10.94
C PRO A 76 11.05 12.26 10.86
N ILE A 77 10.11 12.93 11.53
CA ILE A 77 10.03 14.38 11.63
C ILE A 77 9.84 14.81 13.09
N GLY A 78 10.40 15.97 13.42
CA GLY A 78 10.36 16.56 14.76
C GLY A 78 11.35 15.91 15.74
N ASP A 79 11.66 16.65 16.80
CA ASP A 79 12.74 16.29 17.74
C ASP A 79 12.50 15.00 18.54
N SER A 80 11.23 14.58 18.65
CA SER A 80 10.86 13.35 19.35
C SER A 80 10.88 12.10 18.48
N GLU A 81 11.07 12.24 17.16
CA GLU A 81 11.01 11.17 16.15
C GLU A 81 9.75 10.28 16.22
N ARG A 82 8.68 10.80 16.82
CA ARG A 82 7.40 10.08 16.95
C ARG A 82 6.54 10.19 15.70
N LEU A 83 6.78 11.21 14.88
CA LEU A 83 6.04 11.46 13.66
C LEU A 83 6.89 10.99 12.48
N GLY A 84 6.25 10.37 11.49
CA GLY A 84 6.89 9.98 10.24
C GLY A 84 6.11 10.49 9.04
N LEU A 85 6.83 10.86 7.99
CA LEU A 85 6.27 11.19 6.69
C LEU A 85 6.88 10.31 5.63
N GLY A 86 6.06 9.92 4.65
CA GLY A 86 6.47 9.16 3.48
C GLY A 86 5.82 9.68 2.21
N LEU A 87 6.51 9.49 1.10
CA LEU A 87 6.05 9.70 -0.26
C LEU A 87 6.39 8.45 -1.06
N SER A 88 5.45 7.98 -1.87
CA SER A 88 5.63 6.87 -2.79
C SER A 88 5.10 7.24 -4.16
N ILE A 89 5.90 7.03 -5.20
CA ILE A 89 5.47 7.08 -6.59
C ILE A 89 5.72 5.71 -7.18
N VAL A 90 4.67 5.11 -7.74
CA VAL A 90 4.71 3.80 -8.38
C VAL A 90 4.17 3.97 -9.78
N ASN A 91 4.93 3.55 -10.78
CA ASN A 91 4.47 3.46 -12.16
C ASN A 91 4.46 1.98 -12.55
N ASP A 92 3.31 1.47 -12.95
CA ASP A 92 3.10 0.08 -13.34
C ASP A 92 2.50 0.01 -14.73
N GLU A 93 3.14 -0.75 -15.60
CA GLU A 93 2.74 -0.93 -16.99
C GLU A 93 2.49 -2.42 -17.24
N ILE A 94 1.28 -2.77 -17.68
CA ILE A 94 0.86 -4.14 -17.94
C ILE A 94 -0.02 -4.16 -19.19
N GLY A 95 0.50 -4.73 -20.28
CA GLY A 95 -0.23 -4.78 -21.56
C GLY A 95 -0.61 -3.37 -22.05
N PRO A 96 -1.91 -3.11 -22.31
CA PRO A 96 -2.38 -1.79 -22.77
C PRO A 96 -2.53 -0.75 -21.65
N THR A 97 -2.25 -1.11 -20.41
CA THR A 97 -2.50 -0.27 -19.24
C THR A 97 -1.20 0.32 -18.69
N ASP A 98 -1.20 1.64 -18.46
CA ASP A 98 -0.20 2.36 -17.69
C ASP A 98 -0.90 3.02 -16.49
N GLU A 99 -0.47 2.65 -15.29
CA GLU A 99 -1.01 3.18 -14.04
C GLU A 99 0.09 3.81 -13.19
N THR A 100 -0.11 5.07 -12.80
CA THR A 100 0.77 5.76 -11.87
C THR A 100 0.05 6.02 -10.55
N PHE A 101 0.52 5.43 -9.47
CA PHE A 101 0.07 5.70 -8.11
C PHE A 101 1.00 6.69 -7.41
N ILE A 102 0.42 7.75 -6.84
CA ILE A 102 1.12 8.69 -5.96
C ILE A 102 0.48 8.60 -4.59
N GLY A 103 1.30 8.27 -3.59
CA GLY A 103 0.87 8.08 -2.20
C GLY A 103 1.68 8.93 -1.23
N VAL A 104 1.02 9.42 -0.20
CA VAL A 104 1.61 10.12 0.95
C VAL A 104 1.25 9.34 2.20
N ASP A 105 2.27 9.07 3.02
CA ASP A 105 2.15 8.34 4.27
C ASP A 105 2.41 9.28 5.45
N PHE A 106 1.59 9.15 6.48
CA PHE A 106 1.80 9.76 7.77
C PHE A 106 1.81 8.66 8.84
N SER A 107 2.75 8.71 9.77
CA SER A 107 2.81 7.79 10.90
C SER A 107 2.96 8.52 12.23
N TYR A 108 2.42 7.91 13.28
CA TYR A 108 2.63 8.33 14.66
C TYR A 108 2.98 7.14 15.54
N THR A 109 4.08 7.26 16.26
CA THR A 109 4.66 6.21 17.10
C THR A 109 4.54 6.56 18.58
N ILE A 110 3.94 5.64 19.33
CA ILE A 110 3.79 5.68 20.78
C ILE A 110 4.82 4.73 21.39
N PRO A 111 5.83 5.23 22.13
CA PRO A 111 6.70 4.38 22.93
C PRO A 111 5.87 3.76 24.06
N THR A 112 5.78 2.43 24.09
CA THR A 112 5.05 1.69 25.12
C THR A 112 5.95 1.23 26.27
N SER A 113 7.26 1.17 26.03
CA SER A 113 8.31 0.95 27.03
C SER A 113 9.67 1.45 26.49
N GLU A 114 10.77 1.19 27.20
CA GLU A 114 12.13 1.49 26.70
C GLU A 114 12.47 0.74 25.41
N TYR A 115 11.86 -0.43 25.19
CA TYR A 115 12.12 -1.30 24.03
C TYR A 115 10.93 -1.43 23.09
N GLY A 116 9.72 -1.09 23.55
CA GLY A 116 8.47 -1.25 22.83
C GLY A 116 8.01 0.02 22.14
N LYS A 117 7.59 -0.11 20.88
CA LYS A 117 6.97 0.97 20.09
C LYS A 117 5.71 0.43 19.42
N LEU A 118 4.64 1.21 19.48
CA LEU A 118 3.40 0.98 18.74
C LEU A 118 3.18 2.14 17.77
N SER A 119 3.12 1.85 16.48
CA SER A 119 2.97 2.87 15.43
C SER A 119 1.65 2.71 14.71
N PHE A 120 0.99 3.84 14.47
CA PHE A 120 -0.20 3.96 13.65
C PHE A 120 0.18 4.71 12.37
N GLY A 121 -0.50 4.41 11.27
CA GLY A 121 -0.23 5.04 9.99
C GLY A 121 -1.51 5.31 9.21
N LEU A 122 -1.47 6.38 8.42
CA LEU A 122 -2.49 6.76 7.46
C LEU A 122 -1.82 6.96 6.11
N LYS A 123 -2.36 6.34 5.05
CA LYS A 123 -1.94 6.55 3.67
C LYS A 123 -3.08 7.24 2.93
N GLY A 124 -2.76 8.32 2.22
CA GLY A 124 -3.62 8.93 1.22
C GLY A 124 -2.93 8.90 -0.13
N GLY A 125 -3.67 8.79 -1.23
CA GLY A 125 -3.07 8.74 -2.55
C GLY A 125 -4.08 8.81 -3.68
N ALA A 126 -3.56 8.84 -4.90
CA ALA A 126 -4.34 8.86 -6.13
C ALA A 126 -3.70 7.96 -7.18
N HIS A 127 -4.56 7.32 -7.97
CA HIS A 127 -4.19 6.50 -9.12
C HIS A 127 -4.51 7.28 -10.39
N LEU A 128 -3.54 7.38 -11.30
CA LEU A 128 -3.69 7.92 -12.63
C LEU A 128 -3.60 6.76 -13.61
N LEU A 129 -4.74 6.36 -14.17
CA LEU A 129 -4.86 5.24 -15.09
C LEU A 129 -4.96 5.75 -16.52
N ASN A 130 -4.13 5.21 -17.40
CA ASN A 130 -4.22 5.36 -18.84
C ASN A 130 -4.33 3.97 -19.50
N VAL A 131 -5.24 3.84 -20.46
CA VAL A 131 -5.47 2.58 -21.18
C VAL A 131 -5.51 2.89 -22.67
N ASP A 132 -4.52 2.39 -23.41
CA ASP A 132 -4.43 2.58 -24.85
C ASP A 132 -4.97 1.32 -25.55
N PHE A 133 -6.13 1.45 -26.21
CA PHE A 133 -6.87 0.34 -26.83
C PHE A 133 -6.48 0.12 -28.29
#